data_AF-H1FRH9-F1
#
_entry.id   AF-H1FRH9-F1
#
_cell.length_a   1.000
_cell.length_b   1.000
_cell.length_c   1.000
_cell.angle_alpha   90.00
_cell.angle_beta   90.00
_cell.angle_gamma   90.00
#
_symmetry.space_group_name_H-M   'P 1'
#
loop_
_entity.id
_entity.type
_entity.pdbx_description
1 polymer ?
#
loop_
_entity_poly.entity_id
_entity_poly.type
_entity_poly.pdbx_seq_one_letter_code
_entity_poly.pdbx_strand_id
1 'polypeptide(L)'
;MLIRLVFLALFSLSLSAYELPKFEMPKGNNPEIVVFDSVSVVKDDKQLYKIKWKTINATDVNITFIGKVDLEGSITVTEGEYNRGPITLMASSKDKSYIDKATINKDVNSSKTTPFIRQDEENESYYNTMPYRGIGRPINRRGIY
;
A
#
# COMPACT_ATOMS: atom_id res chain seq x y z
N MET A 1 -57.67 -64.31 13.19
CA MET A 1 -56.42 -64.71 12.52
C MET A 1 -56.22 -63.80 11.32
N LEU A 2 -55.42 -62.73 11.43
CA LEU A 2 -54.54 -62.23 10.36
C LEU A 2 -53.63 -61.14 10.93
N ILE A 3 -52.34 -61.42 10.91
CA ILE A 3 -51.22 -60.57 11.33
C ILE A 3 -51.02 -59.47 10.29
N ARG A 4 -50.83 -58.21 10.72
CA ARG A 4 -50.14 -57.21 9.90
C ARG A 4 -49.04 -56.54 10.71
N LEU A 5 -47.82 -56.98 10.40
CA LEU A 5 -46.56 -56.26 10.54
C LEU A 5 -46.76 -54.79 10.18
N VAL A 6 -46.38 -53.88 11.08
CA VAL A 6 -46.15 -52.47 10.72
C VAL A 6 -44.66 -52.19 10.85
N PHE A 7 -44.15 -51.67 9.74
CA PHE A 7 -42.77 -51.46 9.35
C PHE A 7 -42.01 -50.57 10.33
N LEU A 8 -40.79 -51.00 10.66
CA LEU A 8 -39.76 -50.25 11.35
C LEU A 8 -39.27 -49.12 10.41
N ALA A 9 -39.73 -47.89 10.62
CA ALA A 9 -39.24 -46.73 9.87
C ALA A 9 -37.92 -46.26 10.50
N LEU A 10 -36.80 -46.76 9.96
CA LEU A 10 -35.47 -46.20 10.20
C LEU A 10 -35.43 -44.79 9.60
N PHE A 11 -35.40 -43.80 10.48
CA PHE A 11 -35.27 -42.38 10.14
C PHE A 11 -33.81 -42.13 9.70
N SER A 12 -33.53 -42.34 8.42
CA SER A 12 -32.25 -41.99 7.80
C SER A 12 -32.10 -40.47 7.78
N LEU A 13 -31.46 -39.89 8.78
CA LEU A 13 -30.97 -38.51 8.71
C LEU A 13 -29.88 -38.44 7.61
N SER A 14 -30.28 -38.09 6.39
CA SER A 14 -29.33 -37.64 5.38
C SER A 14 -28.78 -36.29 5.82
N LEU A 15 -27.56 -36.27 6.38
CA LEU A 15 -26.77 -35.05 6.49
C LEU A 15 -26.49 -34.56 5.06
N SER A 16 -27.27 -33.59 4.59
CA SER A 16 -26.92 -32.85 3.38
C SER A 16 -25.61 -32.13 3.66
N ALA A 17 -24.54 -32.52 2.98
CA ALA A 17 -23.26 -31.82 3.01
C ALA A 17 -23.52 -30.37 2.56
N TYR A 18 -23.34 -29.42 3.47
CA TYR A 18 -23.40 -28.00 3.16
C TYR A 18 -22.13 -27.67 2.36
N GLU A 19 -22.25 -27.55 1.03
CA GLU A 19 -21.21 -26.92 0.23
C GLU A 19 -21.19 -25.43 0.57
N LEU A 20 -20.08 -24.98 1.16
CA LEU A 20 -19.87 -23.56 1.43
C LEU A 20 -19.92 -22.79 0.12
N PRO A 21 -20.71 -21.71 0.03
CA PRO A 21 -20.74 -20.88 -1.16
C PRO A 21 -19.35 -20.30 -1.41
N LYS A 22 -18.84 -20.47 -2.64
CA LYS A 22 -17.60 -19.81 -3.07
C LYS A 22 -17.88 -18.32 -3.12
N PHE A 23 -17.31 -17.56 -2.18
CA PHE A 23 -17.37 -16.12 -2.20
C PHE A 23 -16.32 -15.60 -3.18
N GLU A 24 -16.75 -15.23 -4.38
CA GLU A 24 -15.91 -14.50 -5.32
C GLU A 24 -15.89 -13.04 -4.88
N MET A 25 -14.76 -12.60 -4.32
CA MET A 25 -14.56 -11.17 -4.06
C MET A 25 -14.53 -10.42 -5.40
N PRO A 26 -15.33 -9.35 -5.57
CA PRO A 26 -15.25 -8.54 -6.77
C PRO A 26 -13.82 -7.98 -6.85
N LYS A 27 -13.13 -8.28 -7.95
CA LYS A 27 -11.80 -7.75 -8.21
C LYS A 27 -11.95 -6.24 -8.36
N GLY A 28 -11.57 -5.48 -7.32
CA GLY A 28 -11.70 -4.02 -7.33
C GLY A 28 -10.91 -3.44 -8.51
N ASN A 29 -11.49 -2.50 -9.24
CA ASN A 29 -10.82 -1.82 -10.36
C ASN A 29 -9.74 -0.82 -9.91
N ASN A 30 -9.40 -0.82 -8.61
CA ASN A 30 -8.41 0.07 -8.05
C ASN A 30 -7.00 -0.45 -8.40
N PRO A 31 -6.05 0.47 -8.69
CA PRO A 31 -4.66 0.11 -8.86
C PRO A 31 -4.13 -0.58 -7.61
N GLU A 32 -3.39 -1.66 -7.79
CA GLU A 32 -2.78 -2.42 -6.71
C GLU A 32 -1.33 -2.75 -7.05
N ILE A 33 -0.44 -2.54 -6.08
CA ILE A 33 0.96 -2.95 -6.13
C ILE A 33 1.06 -4.35 -5.50
N VAL A 34 1.26 -5.34 -6.36
CA VAL A 34 1.33 -6.76 -5.95
C VAL A 34 2.75 -7.15 -5.59
N VAL A 35 3.72 -6.64 -6.34
CA VAL A 35 5.15 -6.84 -6.10
C VAL A 35 5.84 -5.49 -6.12
N PHE A 36 6.63 -5.21 -5.09
CA PHE A 36 7.62 -4.15 -5.10
C PHE A 36 8.73 -4.53 -4.12
N ASP A 37 9.82 -5.08 -4.64
CA ASP A 37 10.93 -5.60 -3.85
C ASP A 37 12.29 -5.20 -4.42
N SER A 38 13.33 -5.35 -3.60
CA SER A 38 14.72 -5.22 -4.02
C SER A 38 15.53 -6.42 -3.54
N VAL A 39 16.52 -6.80 -4.35
CA VAL A 39 17.51 -7.81 -3.99
C VAL A 39 18.90 -7.29 -4.29
N SER A 40 19.81 -7.41 -3.32
CA SER A 40 21.23 -7.12 -3.47
C SER A 40 21.90 -8.16 -4.37
N VAL A 41 22.68 -7.71 -5.36
CA VAL A 41 23.44 -8.57 -6.28
C VAL A 41 24.88 -8.06 -6.32
N VAL A 42 25.84 -8.95 -6.08
CA VAL A 42 27.27 -8.63 -6.25
C VAL A 42 27.71 -9.09 -7.63
N LYS A 43 28.28 -8.17 -8.42
CA LYS A 43 28.83 -8.47 -9.75
C LYS A 43 30.12 -7.69 -9.96
N ASP A 44 31.19 -8.37 -10.38
CA ASP A 44 32.51 -7.76 -10.64
C ASP A 44 33.01 -6.93 -9.44
N ASP A 45 32.88 -7.49 -8.22
CA ASP A 45 33.18 -6.85 -6.93
C ASP A 45 32.40 -5.54 -6.64
N LYS A 46 31.33 -5.28 -7.39
CA LYS A 46 30.43 -4.13 -7.17
C LYS A 46 29.11 -4.60 -6.58
N GLN A 47 28.66 -3.89 -5.55
CA GLN A 47 27.33 -4.05 -4.98
C GLN A 47 26.29 -3.34 -5.87
N LEU A 48 25.35 -4.11 -6.40
CA LEU A 48 24.21 -3.65 -7.19
C LEU A 48 22.91 -4.06 -6.50
N TYR A 49 21.81 -3.43 -6.91
CA TYR A 49 20.49 -3.75 -6.39
C TYR A 49 19.51 -3.91 -7.56
N LYS A 50 18.86 -5.07 -7.64
CA LYS A 50 17.79 -5.32 -8.60
C LYS A 50 16.45 -5.03 -7.94
N ILE A 51 15.77 -4.00 -8.43
CA ILE A 51 14.42 -3.61 -8.00
C ILE A 51 13.44 -4.24 -8.99
N LYS A 52 12.37 -4.87 -8.48
CA LYS A 52 11.30 -5.46 -9.30
C LYS A 52 9.95 -4.94 -8.86
N TRP A 53 9.05 -4.80 -9.81
CA TRP A 53 7.68 -4.40 -9.54
C TRP A 53 6.66 -5.08 -10.44
N LYS A 54 5.44 -5.17 -9.92
CA LYS A 54 4.26 -5.60 -10.67
C LYS A 54 3.02 -4.94 -10.08
N THR A 55 2.23 -4.34 -10.96
CA THR A 55 0.96 -3.70 -10.62
C THR A 55 -0.21 -4.39 -11.31
N ILE A 56 -1.40 -4.27 -10.74
CA ILE A 56 -2.67 -4.72 -11.32
C ILE A 56 -3.61 -3.50 -11.36
N ASN A 57 -4.41 -3.37 -12.43
CA ASN A 57 -5.40 -2.31 -12.63
C ASN A 57 -4.85 -0.86 -12.62
N ALA A 58 -3.54 -0.68 -12.53
CA ALA A 58 -2.87 0.59 -12.73
C ALA A 58 -2.74 0.90 -14.23
N THR A 59 -2.79 2.18 -14.56
CA THR A 59 -2.53 2.68 -15.92
C THR A 59 -1.31 3.58 -15.98
N ASP A 60 -0.85 4.07 -14.83
CA ASP A 60 0.34 4.89 -14.72
C ASP A 60 1.14 4.46 -13.48
N VAL A 61 2.43 4.20 -13.68
CA VAL A 61 3.35 3.77 -12.63
C VAL A 61 4.60 4.64 -12.66
N ASN A 62 5.02 5.12 -11.48
CA ASN A 62 6.17 5.98 -11.32
C ASN A 62 7.02 5.50 -10.15
N ILE A 63 8.32 5.41 -10.35
CA ILE A 63 9.29 5.11 -9.28
C ILE A 63 10.10 6.37 -9.01
N THR A 64 10.30 6.67 -7.72
CA THR A 64 11.14 7.79 -7.29
C THR A 64 12.50 7.74 -8.01
N PHE A 65 13.05 8.90 -8.40
CA PHE A 65 14.31 9.11 -9.14
C PHE A 65 14.49 8.41 -10.50
N ILE A 66 13.67 7.41 -10.85
CA ILE A 66 13.63 6.78 -12.19
C ILE A 66 12.60 7.47 -13.09
N GLY A 67 11.44 7.83 -12.52
CA GLY A 67 10.33 8.42 -13.25
C GLY A 67 9.31 7.36 -13.70
N LYS A 68 8.63 7.65 -14.80
CA LYS A 68 7.59 6.79 -15.36
C LYS A 68 8.18 5.46 -15.85
N VAL A 69 7.54 4.36 -15.47
CA VAL A 69 7.93 3.00 -15.83
C VAL A 69 6.72 2.20 -16.32
N ASP A 70 7.00 1.03 -16.89
CA ASP A 70 5.96 0.09 -17.29
C ASP A 70 5.21 -0.51 -16.08
N LEU A 71 4.03 -1.09 -16.33
CA LEU A 71 3.17 -1.66 -15.28
C LEU A 71 3.82 -2.83 -14.52
N GLU A 72 4.74 -3.52 -15.17
CA GLU A 72 5.63 -4.51 -14.57
C GLU A 72 7.04 -4.36 -15.13
N GLY A 73 8.04 -4.67 -14.32
CA GLY A 73 9.41 -4.54 -14.77
C GLY A 73 10.45 -4.82 -13.70
N SER A 74 11.71 -4.67 -14.11
CA SER A 74 12.83 -4.68 -13.20
C SER A 74 13.95 -3.78 -13.69
N ILE A 75 14.65 -3.17 -12.76
CA ILE A 75 15.82 -2.32 -13.03
C ILE A 75 16.95 -2.69 -12.08
N THR A 76 18.19 -2.54 -12.56
CA THR A 76 19.38 -2.67 -11.72
C THR A 76 19.94 -1.30 -11.47
N VAL A 77 20.15 -0.95 -10.21
CA VAL A 77 20.72 0.33 -9.78
C VAL A 77 22.02 0.09 -9.03
N THR A 78 22.88 1.09 -9.05
CA THR A 78 24.12 1.09 -8.26
C THR A 78 23.83 1.29 -6.77
N GLU A 79 24.77 0.90 -5.91
CA GLU A 79 24.69 1.21 -4.48
C GLU A 79 24.51 2.71 -4.20
N GLY A 80 25.20 3.57 -4.96
CA GLY A 80 25.09 5.01 -4.83
C GLY A 80 23.70 5.54 -5.17
N GLU A 81 22.98 4.92 -6.11
CA GLU A 81 21.58 5.26 -6.45
C GLU A 81 20.60 4.70 -5.44
N TYR A 82 20.80 3.44 -5.03
CA TYR A 82 19.98 2.77 -4.02
C TYR A 82 19.99 3.52 -2.68
N ASN A 83 21.12 4.15 -2.34
CA ASN A 83 21.30 4.85 -1.07
C ASN A 83 20.93 6.34 -1.08
N ARG A 84 20.38 6.89 -2.18
CA ARG A 84 20.02 8.32 -2.27
C ARG A 84 18.83 8.72 -1.41
N GLY A 85 18.00 7.76 -1.01
CA GLY A 85 16.78 8.01 -0.24
C GLY A 85 15.76 6.88 -0.36
N PRO A 86 14.54 7.05 0.18
CA PRO A 86 13.49 6.04 0.06
C PRO A 86 13.06 5.86 -1.39
N ILE A 87 12.97 4.61 -1.83
CA ILE A 87 12.51 4.26 -3.17
C ILE A 87 11.02 3.99 -3.10
N THR A 88 10.20 4.91 -3.60
CA THR A 88 8.73 4.76 -3.60
C THR A 88 8.22 4.50 -5.01
N LEU A 89 7.38 3.47 -5.15
CA LEU A 89 6.58 3.20 -6.33
C LEU A 89 5.16 3.71 -6.09
N MET A 90 4.65 4.46 -7.06
CA MET A 90 3.29 4.97 -7.10
C MET A 90 2.57 4.36 -8.29
N ALA A 91 1.46 3.67 -8.04
CA ALA A 91 0.62 3.07 -9.07
C ALA A 91 -0.74 3.76 -9.05
N SER A 92 -1.21 4.26 -10.19
CA SER A 92 -2.43 5.07 -10.27
C SER A 92 -3.35 4.69 -11.42
N SER A 93 -4.64 4.97 -11.23
CA SER A 93 -5.65 4.93 -12.29
C SER A 93 -5.44 6.09 -13.27
N LYS A 94 -6.08 6.03 -14.44
CA LYS A 94 -5.84 6.97 -15.55
C LYS A 94 -6.17 8.42 -15.18
N ASP A 95 -7.23 8.57 -14.40
CA ASP A 95 -7.74 9.80 -13.82
C ASP A 95 -7.06 10.17 -12.49
N LYS A 96 -6.16 9.33 -11.98
CA LYS A 96 -5.45 9.48 -10.70
C LYS A 96 -6.37 9.59 -9.47
N SER A 97 -7.63 9.18 -9.60
CA SER A 97 -8.58 9.11 -8.49
C SER A 97 -8.17 8.09 -7.44
N TYR A 98 -7.46 7.04 -7.86
CA TYR A 98 -6.88 6.05 -6.97
C TYR A 98 -5.38 5.96 -7.16
N ILE A 99 -4.67 5.89 -6.03
CA ILE A 99 -3.21 5.75 -5.99
C ILE A 99 -2.86 4.74 -4.90
N ASP A 100 -2.14 3.69 -5.28
CA ASP A 100 -1.45 2.80 -4.36
C ASP A 100 0.04 3.19 -4.27
N LYS A 101 0.65 2.99 -3.11
CA LYS A 101 2.04 3.35 -2.82
C LYS A 101 2.76 2.24 -2.08
N ALA A 102 3.96 1.93 -2.53
CA ALA A 102 4.86 1.02 -1.83
C ALA A 102 6.25 1.66 -1.74
N THR A 103 6.93 1.47 -0.61
CA THR A 103 8.24 2.05 -0.37
C THR A 103 9.22 0.96 0.07
N ILE A 104 10.37 0.90 -0.58
CA ILE A 104 11.51 0.12 -0.11
C ILE A 104 12.29 1.03 0.84
N ASN A 105 12.26 0.69 2.13
CA ASN A 105 12.98 1.42 3.16
C ASN A 105 14.20 0.62 3.63
N LYS A 106 15.37 1.25 3.60
CA LYS A 106 16.65 0.61 3.96
C LYS A 106 16.77 0.33 5.47
N ASP A 107 16.10 1.16 6.28
CA ASP A 107 16.26 1.17 7.75
C ASP A 107 15.25 0.26 8.46
N VAL A 108 14.39 -0.42 7.70
CA VAL A 108 13.34 -1.30 8.23
C VAL A 108 13.42 -2.59 7.43
N ASN A 109 13.46 -3.75 8.10
CA ASN A 109 13.13 -5.04 7.49
C ASN A 109 11.69 -4.96 6.95
N SER A 110 11.53 -4.44 5.74
CA SER A 110 10.27 -3.91 5.23
C SER A 110 9.44 -5.04 4.62
N SER A 111 8.65 -5.69 5.46
CA SER A 111 7.44 -6.39 5.00
C SER A 111 6.36 -5.34 4.73
N LYS A 112 5.63 -5.50 3.62
CA LYS A 112 4.56 -4.66 3.08
C LYS A 112 3.72 -4.00 4.20
N THR A 113 3.80 -2.68 4.32
CA THR A 113 2.78 -1.91 5.03
C THR A 113 1.53 -1.89 4.16
N THR A 114 0.41 -2.31 4.75
CA THR A 114 -0.94 -2.38 4.17
C THR A 114 -1.31 -1.07 3.43
N PRO A 115 -2.04 -1.12 2.30
CA PRO A 115 -2.40 0.06 1.52
C PRO A 115 -3.10 1.12 2.38
N PHE A 116 -2.58 2.35 2.33
CA PHE A 116 -3.24 3.52 2.89
C PHE A 116 -4.21 4.07 1.84
N ILE A 117 -5.51 3.83 2.02
CA ILE A 117 -6.56 4.51 1.28
C ILE A 117 -6.58 5.95 1.78
N ARG A 118 -6.07 6.91 0.99
CA ARG A 118 -6.39 8.32 1.21
C ARG A 118 -7.87 8.50 0.87
N GLN A 119 -8.71 8.56 1.91
CA GLN A 119 -9.96 9.31 1.81
C GLN A 119 -9.58 10.78 1.75
N ASP A 120 -10.24 11.48 0.84
CA ASP A 120 -10.05 12.89 0.51
C ASP A 120 -9.86 13.74 1.77
N GLU A 121 -8.70 14.38 1.89
CA GLU A 121 -8.54 15.48 2.84
C GLU A 121 -9.30 16.67 2.23
N GLU A 122 -10.43 16.95 2.88
CA GLU A 122 -11.31 18.08 2.64
C GLU A 122 -10.53 19.37 2.38
N ASN A 123 -11.04 20.14 1.42
CA ASN A 123 -10.67 21.53 1.18
C ASN A 123 -10.51 22.30 2.50
N GLU A 124 -9.27 22.62 2.88
CA GLU A 124 -9.04 23.68 3.85
C GLU A 124 -9.37 25.02 3.19
N SER A 125 -10.64 25.39 3.33
CA SER A 125 -11.14 26.73 3.07
C SER A 125 -10.39 27.74 3.94
N TYR A 126 -9.77 28.70 3.24
CA TYR A 126 -9.06 29.84 3.76
C TYR A 126 -9.97 30.70 4.66
N TYR A 127 -9.86 30.58 5.99
CA TYR A 127 -10.39 31.61 6.89
C TYR A 127 -9.27 32.51 7.38
N ASN A 128 -9.19 33.66 6.72
CA ASN A 128 -8.62 34.88 7.25
C ASN A 128 -9.34 35.29 8.55
N THR A 129 -8.63 35.25 9.68
CA THR A 129 -8.93 36.13 10.83
C THR A 129 -7.62 36.60 11.46
N MET A 130 -7.34 37.90 11.31
CA MET A 130 -6.33 38.67 12.04
C MET A 130 -6.68 38.80 13.55
N PRO A 131 -5.94 39.59 14.37
CA PRO A 131 -4.58 39.37 14.85
C PRO A 131 -4.55 39.35 16.39
N TYR A 132 -3.91 38.37 17.04
CA TYR A 132 -3.70 38.44 18.49
C TYR A 132 -2.43 39.24 18.82
N ARG A 133 -2.62 40.50 19.21
CA ARG A 133 -1.58 41.39 19.76
C ARG A 133 -1.55 41.22 21.28
N GLY A 134 -0.60 40.43 21.78
CA GLY A 134 -0.44 40.10 23.20
C GLY A 134 1.00 40.30 23.69
N ILE A 135 1.30 41.53 24.10
CA ILE A 135 2.07 41.94 25.30
C ILE A 135 3.31 41.13 25.72
N GLY A 136 4.49 41.75 25.56
CA GLY A 136 5.42 41.96 26.66
C GLY A 136 6.56 40.95 26.88
N ARG A 137 7.79 41.37 26.55
CA ARG A 137 8.99 41.01 27.34
C ARG A 137 9.83 42.28 27.56
N PRO A 138 10.17 42.65 28.80
CA PRO A 138 11.09 43.75 29.07
C PRO A 138 12.53 43.32 28.74
N ILE A 139 13.21 44.08 27.88
CA ILE A 139 14.65 43.94 27.67
C ILE A 139 15.38 44.72 28.76
N ASN A 140 16.21 43.98 29.47
CA ASN A 140 17.01 44.38 30.62
C ASN A 140 18.15 45.31 30.15
N ARG A 141 18.13 46.59 30.55
CA ARG A 141 19.26 47.52 30.41
C ARG A 141 20.31 47.21 31.48
N ARG A 142 21.33 46.43 31.13
CA ARG A 142 22.72 46.63 31.59
C ARG A 142 23.41 47.37 30.44
N GLY A 143 24.19 48.44 30.58
CA GLY A 143 24.89 49.02 31.72
C GLY A 143 26.22 49.52 31.15
N ILE A 144 26.39 50.84 31.09
CA ILE A 144 27.62 51.62 31.39
C ILE A 144 28.92 51.18 30.70
N TYR A 145 29.47 52.00 29.79
CA TYR A 145 30.60 52.91 30.04
C TYR A 145 30.64 53.98 28.93
#